data_AF-A0A100WXM2-F1
#
_entry.id   AF-A0A100WXM2-F1
#
_cell.length_a   1.000
_cell.length_b   1.000
_cell.length_c   1.000
_cell.angle_alpha   90.00
_cell.angle_beta   90.00
_cell.angle_gamma   90.00
#
_symmetry.space_group_name_H-M   'P 1'
#
loop_
_entity.id
_entity.type
_entity.pdbx_description
1 polymer ?
#
loop_
_entity_poly.entity_id
_entity_poly.type
_entity_poly.pdbx_seq_one_letter_code
_entity_poly.pdbx_strand_id
1 'polypeptide(L)'
;MAQTTAATSSARDTTEPTRTTSESPKAAEPTGTPVGTAVMKVIGGTAPVTIRYRINGGDEQTESNVTLPWEKQYSVYEELESEVAADGGSAELTCTITMDGDKLVSYKTEVNPVCNFSYWG
;
A
#
# COMPACT_ATOMS: atom_id res chain seq x y z
N MET A 1 -24.63 0.57 71.54
CA MET A 1 -23.77 -0.54 71.10
C MET A 1 -24.50 -1.28 69.97
N ALA A 2 -23.95 -1.27 68.74
CA ALA A 2 -24.27 -2.14 67.58
C ALA A 2 -23.48 -1.55 66.37
N GLN A 3 -22.47 -2.26 65.82
CA GLN A 3 -22.50 -3.06 64.57
C GLN A 3 -22.66 -2.18 63.29
N THR A 4 -21.96 -2.34 62.18
CA THR A 4 -21.06 -3.37 61.64
C THR A 4 -20.42 -2.78 60.37
N THR A 5 -19.15 -3.09 60.13
CA THR A 5 -18.40 -2.75 58.91
C THR A 5 -18.94 -3.50 57.70
N ALA A 6 -19.16 -2.81 56.57
CA ALA A 6 -19.33 -3.45 55.26
C ALA A 6 -18.54 -2.68 54.20
N ALA A 7 -17.53 -3.34 53.65
CA ALA A 7 -16.86 -2.92 52.42
C ALA A 7 -17.79 -3.20 51.23
N THR A 8 -17.84 -2.30 50.26
CA THR A 8 -18.38 -2.60 48.93
C THR A 8 -17.55 -1.89 47.89
N SER A 9 -16.94 -2.74 47.06
CA SER A 9 -16.03 -2.44 45.97
C SER A 9 -16.68 -1.55 44.91
N SER A 10 -15.99 -0.46 44.55
CA SER A 10 -16.33 0.33 43.36
C SER A 10 -15.95 -0.47 42.12
N ALA A 11 -16.96 -1.02 41.45
CA ALA A 11 -16.82 -1.57 40.10
C ALA A 11 -16.53 -0.41 39.12
N ARG A 12 -15.44 -0.56 38.34
CA ARG A 12 -15.08 0.36 37.27
C ARG A 12 -15.92 0.01 36.04
N ASP A 13 -16.89 0.84 35.71
CA ASP A 13 -17.52 0.85 34.39
C ASP A 13 -16.52 1.48 33.41
N THR A 14 -15.75 0.63 32.72
CA THR A 14 -14.98 1.00 31.55
C THR A 14 -15.76 0.50 30.34
N THR A 15 -16.55 1.39 29.74
CA THR A 15 -17.14 1.18 28.43
C THR A 15 -16.02 1.23 27.39
N GLU A 16 -15.51 0.06 27.02
CA GLU A 16 -14.62 -0.11 25.88
C GLU A 16 -15.42 0.12 24.57
N PRO A 17 -14.97 1.02 23.68
CA PRO A 17 -15.60 1.15 22.37
C PRO A 17 -15.22 -0.06 21.53
N THR A 18 -16.22 -0.78 21.05
CA THR A 18 -16.09 -1.88 20.09
C THR A 18 -15.32 -1.35 18.87
N ARG A 19 -14.05 -1.75 18.76
CA ARG A 19 -13.23 -1.50 17.56
C ARG A 19 -13.86 -2.32 16.44
N THR A 20 -14.62 -1.67 15.56
CA THR A 20 -14.93 -2.24 14.25
C THR A 20 -13.60 -2.36 13.51
N THR A 21 -12.97 -3.52 13.62
CA THR A 21 -11.90 -3.91 12.71
C THR A 21 -12.54 -3.92 11.33
N SER A 22 -12.26 -2.87 10.56
CA SER A 22 -12.54 -2.88 9.13
C SER A 22 -11.69 -4.02 8.57
N GLU A 23 -12.29 -5.18 8.35
CA GLU A 23 -11.66 -6.27 7.61
C GLU A 23 -11.40 -5.70 6.21
N SER A 24 -10.17 -5.27 5.95
CA SER A 24 -9.73 -4.99 4.59
C SER A 24 -10.06 -6.23 3.74
N PRO A 25 -10.70 -6.05 2.58
CA PRO A 25 -10.97 -7.17 1.70
C PRO A 25 -9.67 -7.92 1.46
N LYS A 26 -9.68 -9.23 1.72
CA LYS A 26 -8.54 -10.10 1.41
C LYS A 26 -8.38 -10.05 -0.10
N ALA A 27 -7.25 -9.47 -0.55
CA ALA A 27 -6.89 -9.45 -1.96
C ALA A 27 -7.03 -10.87 -2.54
N ALA A 28 -7.68 -10.99 -3.69
CA ALA A 28 -7.85 -12.26 -4.38
C ALA A 28 -6.48 -12.92 -4.58
N GLU A 29 -6.43 -14.24 -4.43
CA GLU A 29 -5.20 -14.99 -4.65
C GLU A 29 -4.82 -14.91 -6.14
N PRO A 30 -3.55 -14.60 -6.48
CA PRO A 30 -3.14 -14.44 -7.86
C PRO A 30 -3.32 -15.75 -8.63
N THR A 31 -3.89 -15.66 -9.84
CA THR A 31 -4.21 -16.84 -10.66
C THR A 31 -3.08 -17.27 -11.60
N GLY A 32 -2.07 -16.43 -11.82
CA GLY A 32 -0.95 -16.71 -12.74
C GLY A 32 0.20 -17.51 -12.09
N THR A 33 1.11 -18.03 -12.92
CA THR A 33 2.35 -18.64 -12.45
C THR A 33 3.28 -17.58 -11.85
N PRO A 34 3.99 -17.84 -10.73
CA PRO A 34 5.02 -16.93 -10.23
C PRO A 34 6.13 -16.74 -11.27
N VAL A 35 6.43 -15.48 -11.62
CA VAL A 35 7.46 -15.11 -12.62
C VAL A 35 8.75 -14.65 -11.95
N GLY A 36 8.64 -13.85 -10.90
CA GLY A 36 9.79 -13.21 -10.26
C GLY A 36 9.37 -12.18 -9.22
N THR A 37 10.27 -11.25 -8.89
CA THR A 37 9.99 -10.14 -7.96
C THR A 37 10.19 -8.81 -8.65
N ALA A 38 9.29 -7.85 -8.44
CA ALA A 38 9.44 -6.49 -8.94
C ALA A 38 9.41 -5.46 -7.83
N VAL A 39 10.02 -4.31 -8.10
CA VAL A 39 10.00 -3.12 -7.24
C VAL A 39 9.40 -1.97 -8.05
N MET A 40 8.27 -1.46 -7.59
CA MET A 40 7.77 -0.15 -7.99
C MET A 40 8.52 0.90 -7.19
N LYS A 41 9.01 1.93 -7.87
CA LYS A 41 9.72 3.03 -7.22
C LYS A 41 9.24 4.36 -7.77
N VAL A 42 9.02 5.31 -6.88
CA VAL A 42 8.71 6.70 -7.22
C VAL A 42 9.75 7.61 -6.59
N ILE A 43 10.32 8.51 -7.40
CA ILE A 43 11.33 9.49 -6.99
C ILE A 43 11.03 10.85 -7.60
N GLY A 44 11.76 11.88 -7.14
CA GLY A 44 11.55 13.27 -7.54
C GLY A 44 10.75 14.04 -6.49
N GLY A 45 10.47 15.31 -6.76
CA GLY A 45 9.76 16.20 -5.84
C GLY A 45 10.43 16.40 -4.47
N THR A 46 9.93 17.37 -3.72
CA THR A 46 10.31 17.57 -2.30
C THR A 46 9.10 17.70 -1.38
N ALA A 47 7.91 17.89 -1.96
CA ALA A 47 6.65 17.91 -1.23
C ALA A 47 6.14 16.47 -1.05
N PRO A 48 5.36 16.18 0.00
CA PRO A 48 4.66 14.92 0.12
C PRO A 48 3.74 14.68 -1.08
N VAL A 49 3.67 13.43 -1.53
CA VAL A 49 2.89 13.02 -2.71
C VAL A 49 1.77 12.04 -2.32
N THR A 50 0.87 11.78 -3.26
CA THR A 50 -0.08 10.67 -3.20
C THR A 50 0.32 9.60 -4.19
N ILE A 51 0.49 8.36 -3.73
CA ILE A 51 0.78 7.20 -4.56
C ILE A 51 -0.49 6.35 -4.66
N ARG A 52 -0.87 5.97 -5.88
CA ARG A 52 -1.91 4.96 -6.16
C ARG A 52 -1.26 3.78 -6.84
N TYR A 53 -1.55 2.56 -6.42
CA TYR A 53 -0.97 1.38 -7.06
C TYR A 53 -1.92 0.19 -7.03
N ARG A 54 -1.75 -0.68 -8.01
CA ARG A 54 -2.40 -1.99 -8.11
C ARG A 54 -1.31 -3.03 -8.31
N ILE A 55 -1.42 -4.16 -7.61
CA ILE A 55 -0.47 -5.26 -7.74
C ILE A 55 -1.23 -6.50 -8.23
N ASN A 56 -0.73 -7.11 -9.31
CA ASN A 56 -1.23 -8.35 -9.89
C ASN A 56 -2.75 -8.40 -10.11
N GLY A 57 -3.33 -7.33 -10.67
CA GLY A 57 -4.77 -7.23 -10.93
C GLY A 57 -5.64 -7.12 -9.68
N GLY A 58 -5.04 -6.96 -8.49
CA GLY A 58 -5.77 -6.80 -7.23
C GLY A 58 -6.47 -5.45 -7.08
N ASP A 59 -6.92 -5.16 -5.87
CA ASP A 59 -7.54 -3.87 -5.55
C ASP A 59 -6.52 -2.72 -5.60
N GLU A 60 -6.97 -1.55 -6.04
CA GLU A 60 -6.18 -0.32 -5.97
C GLU A 60 -5.95 0.08 -4.51
N GLN A 61 -4.70 0.41 -4.19
CA GLN A 61 -4.26 0.95 -2.92
C GLN A 61 -3.88 2.41 -3.08
N THR A 62 -4.16 3.23 -2.07
CA THR A 62 -3.78 4.64 -2.04
C THR A 62 -2.99 4.95 -0.78
N GLU A 63 -1.82 5.57 -0.96
CA GLU A 63 -0.98 6.08 0.11
C GLU A 63 -0.84 7.60 -0.04
N SER A 64 -1.28 8.36 0.95
CA SER A 64 -1.25 9.83 0.94
C SER A 64 -0.17 10.37 1.89
N ASN A 65 0.31 11.58 1.61
CA ASN A 65 1.37 12.25 2.38
C ASN A 65 2.68 11.44 2.43
N VAL A 66 3.01 10.78 1.32
CA VAL A 66 4.21 9.95 1.19
C VAL A 66 5.42 10.84 0.91
N THR A 67 6.52 10.61 1.61
CA THR A 67 7.80 11.26 1.31
C THR A 67 8.61 10.38 0.36
N LEU A 68 9.28 11.00 -0.62
CA LEU A 68 10.07 10.29 -1.63
C LEU A 68 11.55 10.21 -1.20
N PRO A 69 12.29 9.14 -1.57
CA PRO A 69 11.88 8.05 -2.47
C PRO A 69 10.90 7.05 -1.83
N TRP A 70 9.91 6.61 -2.60
CA TRP A 70 8.98 5.54 -2.23
C TRP A 70 9.29 4.29 -3.02
N GLU A 71 9.25 3.13 -2.36
CA GLU A 71 9.50 1.82 -2.98
C GLU A 71 8.52 0.77 -2.46
N LYS A 72 8.06 -0.11 -3.34
CA LYS A 72 7.21 -1.25 -2.99
C LYS A 72 7.65 -2.48 -3.76
N GLN A 73 8.11 -3.49 -3.03
CA GLN A 73 8.44 -4.80 -3.58
C GLN A 73 7.19 -5.70 -3.61
N TYR A 74 7.04 -6.49 -4.67
CA TYR A 74 5.95 -7.45 -4.84
C TYR A 74 6.35 -8.62 -5.74
N SER A 75 5.72 -9.78 -5.55
CA SER A 75 5.86 -10.92 -6.47
C SER A 75 5.10 -10.65 -7.75
N VAL A 76 5.69 -10.97 -8.91
CA VAL A 76 5.05 -10.88 -10.23
C VAL A 76 4.50 -12.24 -10.61
N TYR A 77 3.32 -12.25 -11.22
CA TYR A 77 2.70 -13.44 -11.78
C TYR A 77 2.37 -13.24 -13.26
N GLU A 78 2.31 -14.34 -14.02
CA GLU A 78 1.94 -14.30 -15.43
C GLU A 78 0.53 -13.73 -15.63
N GLU A 79 0.36 -12.97 -16.71
CA GLU A 79 -0.90 -12.39 -17.19
C GLU A 79 -1.58 -11.43 -16.19
N LEU A 80 -0.90 -11.06 -15.10
CA LEU A 80 -1.41 -10.13 -14.09
C LEU A 80 -0.67 -8.79 -14.17
N GLU A 81 -1.44 -7.73 -14.37
CA GLU A 81 -0.91 -6.36 -14.46
C GLU A 81 -0.65 -5.76 -13.07
N SER A 82 0.46 -5.06 -12.94
CA SER A 82 0.72 -4.19 -11.81
C SER A 82 0.94 -2.76 -12.31
N GLU A 83 0.41 -1.79 -11.57
CA GLU A 83 0.43 -0.37 -11.93
C GLU A 83 0.80 0.48 -10.72
N VAL A 84 1.53 1.57 -10.96
CA VAL A 84 1.76 2.64 -9.98
C VAL A 84 1.59 4.00 -10.64
N ALA A 85 0.89 4.89 -9.96
CA ALA A 85 0.70 6.28 -10.32
C ALA A 85 1.10 7.19 -9.14
N ALA A 86 1.68 8.35 -9.45
CA ALA A 86 2.05 9.34 -8.44
C ALA A 86 1.42 10.71 -8.74
N ASP A 87 1.03 11.43 -7.69
CA ASP A 87 0.56 12.81 -7.76
C ASP A 87 1.33 13.67 -6.75
N GLY A 88 2.16 14.57 -7.27
CA GLY A 88 2.89 15.58 -6.49
C GLY A 88 2.46 17.00 -6.80
N GLY A 89 1.22 17.21 -7.25
CA GLY A 89 0.73 18.51 -7.72
C GLY A 89 1.36 18.91 -9.06
N SER A 90 2.32 19.83 -9.06
CA SER A 90 3.01 20.33 -10.26
C SER A 90 4.47 19.88 -10.36
N ALA A 91 4.95 19.08 -9.41
CA ALA A 91 6.30 18.55 -9.44
C ALA A 91 6.42 17.44 -10.48
N GLU A 92 7.48 17.47 -11.29
CA GLU A 92 7.83 16.33 -12.12
C GLU A 92 8.35 15.18 -11.25
N LEU A 93 7.73 14.01 -11.41
CA LEU A 93 8.04 12.79 -10.69
C LEU A 93 8.49 11.71 -11.68
N THR A 94 9.25 10.75 -11.19
CA THR A 94 9.64 9.57 -11.96
C THR A 94 9.12 8.32 -11.29
N CYS A 95 8.34 7.52 -12.03
CA CYS A 95 8.02 6.16 -11.62
C CYS A 95 8.88 5.16 -12.41
N THR A 96 9.23 4.06 -11.76
CA THR A 96 9.89 2.92 -12.39
C THR A 96 9.32 1.62 -11.84
N ILE A 97 9.33 0.58 -12.68
CA ILE A 97 9.12 -0.81 -12.25
C ILE A 97 10.36 -1.60 -12.70
N THR A 98 11.07 -2.18 -11.74
CA THR A 98 12.27 -2.99 -11.98
C THR A 98 12.02 -4.41 -11.50
N MET A 99 12.18 -5.39 -12.38
CA MET A 99 12.00 -6.81 -12.11
C MET A 99 13.37 -7.48 -11.87
N ASP A 100 13.43 -8.39 -10.91
CA ASP A 100 14.61 -9.13 -10.43
C ASP A 100 15.84 -8.28 -10.08
N GLY A 101 15.64 -6.97 -9.87
CA GLY A 101 16.66 -6.03 -9.40
C GLY A 101 17.44 -5.30 -10.49
N ASP A 102 17.45 -5.80 -11.73
CA ASP A 102 18.20 -5.17 -12.84
C ASP A 102 17.37 -4.94 -14.12
N LYS A 103 16.21 -5.59 -14.25
CA LYS A 103 15.37 -5.48 -15.46
C LYS A 103 14.37 -4.34 -15.34
N LEU A 104 14.70 -3.17 -15.88
CA LEU A 104 13.75 -2.06 -15.98
C LEU A 104 12.66 -2.41 -17.00
N VAL A 105 11.43 -2.60 -16.53
CA VAL A 105 10.28 -3.02 -17.35
C VAL A 105 9.26 -1.90 -17.59
N SER A 106 9.31 -0.84 -16.78
CA SER A 106 8.48 0.36 -16.95
C SER A 106 9.20 1.57 -16.40
N TYR A 107 9.11 2.70 -17.10
CA TYR A 107 9.75 3.95 -16.74
C TYR A 107 8.96 5.13 -17.31
N LYS A 108 8.66 6.12 -16.47
CA LYS A 108 7.98 7.34 -16.89
C LYS A 108 8.40 8.53 -16.02
N THR A 109 8.62 9.68 -16.65
CA THR A 109 8.91 10.96 -15.97
C THR A 109 7.96 12.03 -16.50
N GLU A 110 7.09 12.54 -15.63
CA GLU A 110 6.12 13.61 -15.90
C GLU A 110 5.51 14.09 -14.57
N VAL A 111 4.57 15.04 -14.61
CA VAL A 111 3.92 15.57 -13.38
C VAL A 111 3.07 14.53 -12.66
N ASN A 112 2.39 13.66 -13.42
CA ASN A 112 1.55 12.58 -12.91
C ASN A 112 1.92 11.25 -13.57
N PRO A 113 3.11 10.69 -13.27
CA PRO A 113 3.60 9.52 -14.00
C PRO A 113 2.78 8.29 -13.63
N VAL A 114 2.47 7.48 -14.64
CA VAL A 114 1.85 6.17 -14.51
C VAL A 114 2.78 5.12 -15.13
N CYS A 115 3.13 4.11 -14.36
CA CYS A 115 3.92 2.97 -14.79
C CYS A 115 3.10 1.70 -14.61
N ASN A 116 2.89 0.95 -15.69
CA ASN A 116 2.27 -0.36 -15.65
C ASN A 116 3.23 -1.44 -16.18
N PHE A 117 3.01 -2.68 -15.76
CA PHE A 117 3.77 -3.86 -16.18
C PHE A 117 2.93 -5.13 -16.06
N SER A 118 2.97 -5.95 -17.11
CA SER A 118 2.39 -7.31 -17.16
C SER A 118 3.35 -8.23 -17.88
N TYR A 119 3.43 -9.49 -17.46
CA TYR A 119 4.28 -10.52 -18.07
C TYR A 119 3.43 -11.57 -18.81
N TRP A 120 3.82 -11.97 -20.02
CA TRP A 120 2.99 -12.82 -20.91
C TRP A 120 3.69 -14.08 -21.46
N GLY A 121 4.83 -14.49 -20.89
CA GLY A 121 5.57 -15.67 -21.36
C GLY A 121 6.66 -15.35 -22.37
#